data_AF-A0AAJ1FQC8-F1
#
_entry.id   AF-A0AAJ1FQC8-F1
#
_cell.length_a   1.000
_cell.length_b   1.000
_cell.length_c   1.000
_cell.angle_alpha   90.00
_cell.angle_beta   90.00
_cell.angle_gamma   90.00
#
_symmetry.space_group_name_H-M   'P 1'
#
loop_
_entity.id
_entity.type
_entity.pdbx_description
1 polymer ?
#
loop_
_entity_poly.entity_id
_entity_poly.type
_entity_poly.pdbx_seq_one_letter_code
_entity_poly.pdbx_strand_id
1 'polypeptide(L)'
;MNKLNRYLPDQKFLILLNRFILRYDESDCNKEKIVKDAYLFCVGYFLKYQQDYQNPYLKGPSNIIAVLSSALLSPNFYTIPSTVSLERVLYFYKFIIEYIIWNEYEVERIFATQKQSFTPSELKSDGFKMKKRV
;
A
#
# COMPACT_ATOMS: atom_id res chain seq x y z
N MET A 1 9.36 -22.20 -5.40
CA MET A 1 8.35 -21.27 -5.96
C MET A 1 7.76 -20.43 -4.83
N ASN A 2 7.72 -19.10 -4.99
CA ASN A 2 7.22 -18.21 -3.94
C ASN A 2 5.73 -18.54 -3.67
N LYS A 3 5.41 -19.06 -2.46
CA LYS A 3 4.06 -19.56 -2.11
C LYS A 3 2.96 -18.50 -2.29
N LEU A 4 3.35 -17.23 -2.41
CA LEU A 4 2.45 -16.12 -2.62
C LEU A 4 1.90 -16.03 -4.05
N ASN A 5 2.60 -16.58 -5.06
CA ASN A 5 2.25 -16.38 -6.48
C ASN A 5 0.88 -16.96 -6.85
N ARG A 6 0.39 -17.96 -6.11
CA ARG A 6 -0.91 -18.62 -6.30
C ARG A 6 -2.13 -17.77 -5.94
N TYR A 7 -1.92 -16.67 -5.21
CA TYR A 7 -3.02 -15.81 -4.74
C TYR A 7 -3.33 -14.69 -5.73
N LEU A 8 -4.57 -14.25 -5.75
CA LEU A 8 -5.00 -13.08 -6.53
C LEU A 8 -4.45 -11.78 -5.92
N PRO A 9 -4.36 -10.66 -6.66
CA PRO A 9 -3.71 -9.43 -6.19
C PRO A 9 -4.26 -8.86 -4.87
N ASP A 10 -5.58 -8.90 -4.71
CA ASP A 10 -6.33 -8.52 -3.51
C ASP A 10 -6.01 -9.44 -2.31
N GLN A 11 -6.00 -10.75 -2.54
CA GLN A 11 -5.61 -11.72 -1.52
C GLN A 11 -4.14 -11.56 -1.10
N LYS A 12 -3.25 -11.37 -2.07
CA LYS A 12 -1.82 -11.11 -1.82
C LYS A 12 -1.65 -9.89 -0.92
N PHE A 13 -2.37 -8.82 -1.23
CA PHE A 13 -2.35 -7.60 -0.42
C PHE A 13 -2.78 -7.87 1.02
N LEU A 14 -3.94 -8.50 1.24
CA LEU A 14 -4.44 -8.80 2.58
C LEU A 14 -3.53 -9.74 3.37
N ILE A 15 -2.99 -10.78 2.73
CA ILE A 15 -2.06 -11.72 3.36
C ILE A 15 -0.78 -11.01 3.81
N LEU A 16 -0.24 -10.12 2.98
CA LEU A 16 0.97 -9.38 3.31
C LEU A 16 0.71 -8.34 4.40
N LEU A 17 -0.41 -7.61 4.32
CA LEU A 17 -0.83 -6.68 5.36
C LEU A 17 -1.02 -7.39 6.70
N ASN A 18 -1.64 -8.58 6.71
CA ASN A 18 -1.80 -9.38 7.91
C ASN A 18 -0.45 -9.77 8.52
N ARG A 19 0.48 -10.27 7.71
CA ARG A 19 1.84 -10.61 8.17
C ARG A 19 2.58 -9.41 8.71
N PHE A 20 2.38 -8.24 8.10
CA PHE A 20 2.95 -6.99 8.56
C PHE A 20 2.42 -6.62 9.95
N ILE A 21 1.10 -6.57 10.11
CA ILE A 21 0.45 -6.23 11.39
C ILE A 21 0.82 -7.22 12.50
N LEU A 22 0.80 -8.52 12.21
CA LEU A 22 1.14 -9.56 13.19
C LEU A 22 2.55 -9.40 13.75
N ARG A 23 3.54 -9.10 12.90
CA ARG A 23 4.91 -8.90 13.38
C ARG A 23 5.06 -7.73 14.32
N TYR A 24 4.28 -6.68 14.10
CA TYR A 24 4.29 -5.50 14.95
C TYR A 24 3.59 -5.76 16.29
N ASP A 25 2.48 -6.51 16.26
CA ASP A 25 1.76 -6.96 17.45
C ASP A 25 2.66 -7.88 18.31
N GLU A 26 3.37 -8.82 17.68
CA GLU A 26 4.35 -9.70 18.33
C GLU A 26 5.57 -8.95 18.90
N SER A 27 5.85 -7.74 18.38
CA SER A 27 6.95 -6.88 18.85
C SER A 27 6.52 -5.87 19.92
N ASP A 28 5.32 -6.02 20.48
CA ASP A 28 4.73 -5.15 21.51
C ASP A 28 4.72 -3.67 21.11
N CYS A 29 4.54 -3.39 19.81
CA CYS A 29 4.45 -2.03 19.30
C CYS A 29 3.11 -1.39 19.71
N ASN A 30 3.15 -0.11 20.06
CA ASN A 30 1.91 0.59 20.37
C ASN A 30 1.00 0.68 19.12
N LYS A 31 -0.32 0.65 19.36
CA LYS A 31 -1.34 0.65 18.31
C LYS A 31 -1.18 1.78 17.31
N GLU A 32 -0.85 2.99 17.77
CA GLU A 32 -0.68 4.17 16.90
C GLU A 32 0.43 3.94 15.88
N LYS A 33 1.57 3.39 16.31
CA LYS A 33 2.69 3.04 15.44
C LYS A 33 2.30 1.97 14.43
N ILE A 34 1.57 0.93 14.86
CA ILE A 34 1.08 -0.11 13.94
C ILE A 34 0.22 0.51 12.84
N VAL A 35 -0.70 1.41 13.20
CA VAL A 35 -1.60 2.07 12.25
C VAL A 35 -0.82 2.95 11.27
N LYS A 36 0.11 3.78 11.77
CA LYS A 36 0.95 4.65 10.93
C LYS A 36 1.79 3.86 9.95
N ASP A 37 2.46 2.82 10.43
CA ASP A 37 3.32 2.01 9.58
C ASP A 37 2.51 1.10 8.65
N ALA A 38 1.31 0.65 9.05
CA ALA A 38 0.39 -0.08 8.18
C ALA A 38 -0.14 0.81 7.04
N TYR A 39 -0.44 2.08 7.32
CA TYR A 39 -0.77 3.04 6.27
C TYR A 39 0.38 3.20 5.28
N LEU A 40 1.62 3.39 5.78
CA LEU A 40 2.81 3.49 4.94
C LEU A 40 3.00 2.21 4.09
N PHE A 41 2.78 1.04 4.67
CA PHE A 41 2.79 -0.23 3.95
C PHE A 41 1.75 -0.23 2.81
N CYS A 42 0.51 0.20 3.08
CA CYS A 42 -0.53 0.26 2.06
C CYS A 42 -0.17 1.22 0.91
N VAL A 43 0.41 2.39 1.22
CA VAL A 43 0.91 3.34 0.22
C VAL A 43 1.99 2.69 -0.66
N GLY A 44 3.02 2.10 -0.04
CA GLY A 44 4.11 1.47 -0.76
C GLY A 44 3.64 0.29 -1.63
N TYR A 45 2.71 -0.53 -1.11
CA TYR A 45 2.14 -1.63 -1.87
C TYR A 45 1.34 -1.13 -3.07
N PHE A 46 0.49 -0.12 -2.87
CA PHE A 46 -0.31 0.50 -3.92
C PHE A 46 0.58 1.03 -5.04
N LEU A 47 1.59 1.84 -4.70
CA LEU A 47 2.49 2.44 -5.69
C LEU A 47 3.33 1.40 -6.44
N LYS A 48 3.67 0.29 -5.80
CA LYS A 48 4.53 -0.74 -6.40
C LYS A 48 3.79 -1.76 -7.26
N TYR A 49 2.57 -2.11 -6.87
CA TYR A 49 1.88 -3.28 -7.44
C TYR A 49 0.46 -2.99 -7.94
N GLN A 50 -0.13 -1.85 -7.61
CA GLN A 50 -1.53 -1.56 -7.90
C GLN A 50 -1.77 -0.17 -8.51
N GLN A 51 -0.74 0.46 -9.08
CA GLN A 51 -0.91 1.75 -9.77
C GLN A 51 -1.93 1.65 -10.92
N ASP A 52 -2.00 0.52 -11.61
CA ASP A 52 -2.98 0.29 -12.68
C ASP A 52 -4.43 0.30 -12.16
N TYR A 53 -4.64 0.09 -10.86
CA TYR A 53 -5.94 0.17 -10.20
C TYR A 53 -6.23 1.56 -9.60
N GLN A 54 -5.38 2.56 -9.89
CA GLN A 54 -5.63 3.93 -9.46
C GLN A 54 -6.95 4.43 -10.05
N ASN A 55 -7.86 4.87 -9.20
CA ASN A 55 -9.08 5.53 -9.65
C ASN A 55 -8.74 6.99 -10.00
N PRO A 56 -8.90 7.43 -11.26
CA PRO A 56 -8.53 8.78 -11.67
C PRO A 56 -9.39 9.86 -11.01
N TYR A 57 -10.56 9.50 -10.49
CA TYR A 57 -11.46 10.41 -9.76
C TYR A 57 -11.11 10.52 -8.26
N LEU A 58 -10.25 9.64 -7.74
CA LEU A 58 -9.78 9.69 -6.36
C LEU A 58 -8.38 10.32 -6.31
N LYS A 59 -8.20 11.27 -5.38
CA LYS A 59 -6.90 11.92 -5.17
C LYS A 59 -6.13 11.26 -4.03
N GLY A 60 -4.83 11.08 -4.27
CA GLY A 60 -3.84 10.71 -3.24
C GLY A 60 -4.27 9.55 -2.35
N PRO A 61 -4.26 9.73 -1.00
CA PRO A 61 -4.65 8.73 0.00
C PRO A 61 -6.04 8.12 -0.17
N SER A 62 -6.96 8.78 -0.87
CA SER A 62 -8.31 8.21 -1.12
C SER A 62 -8.24 6.92 -1.95
N ASN A 63 -7.22 6.77 -2.82
CA ASN A 63 -6.98 5.51 -3.52
C ASN A 63 -6.61 4.37 -2.57
N ILE A 64 -5.92 4.68 -1.47
CA ILE A 64 -5.55 3.68 -0.46
C ILE A 64 -6.79 3.17 0.26
N ILE A 65 -7.72 4.07 0.63
CA ILE A 65 -9.02 3.68 1.19
C ILE A 65 -9.77 2.77 0.20
N ALA A 66 -9.85 3.15 -1.07
CA ALA A 66 -10.55 2.39 -2.09
C ALA A 66 -9.97 0.99 -2.27
N VAL A 67 -8.64 0.87 -2.38
CA VAL A 67 -7.95 -0.42 -2.54
C VAL A 67 -8.15 -1.31 -1.32
N LEU A 68 -7.98 -0.75 -0.12
CA LEU A 68 -8.14 -1.50 1.14
C LEU A 68 -9.58 -2.01 1.30
N SER A 69 -10.56 -1.14 1.05
CA SER A 69 -11.99 -1.49 1.10
C SER A 69 -12.34 -2.53 0.03
N SER A 70 -11.85 -2.36 -1.20
CA SER A 70 -12.14 -3.27 -2.30
C SER A 70 -11.54 -4.66 -2.06
N ALA A 71 -10.35 -4.74 -1.47
CA ALA A 71 -9.73 -6.02 -1.14
C ALA A 71 -10.54 -6.77 -0.07
N LEU A 72 -11.04 -6.07 0.96
CA LEU A 72 -11.85 -6.67 2.01
C LEU A 72 -13.26 -7.07 1.54
N LEU A 73 -13.85 -6.31 0.62
CA LEU A 73 -15.17 -6.58 0.05
C LEU A 73 -15.13 -7.53 -1.15
N SER A 74 -13.93 -7.93 -1.59
CA SER A 74 -13.75 -8.83 -2.71
C SER A 74 -14.36 -10.21 -2.43
N PRO A 75 -15.04 -10.85 -3.39
CA PRO A 75 -15.50 -12.24 -3.22
C PRO A 75 -14.34 -13.22 -2.99
N ASN A 76 -13.12 -12.87 -3.42
CA ASN A 76 -11.92 -13.69 -3.19
C ASN A 76 -11.45 -13.67 -1.73
N PHE A 77 -11.98 -12.78 -0.89
CA PHE A 77 -11.66 -12.76 0.54
C PHE A 77 -11.93 -14.12 1.19
N TYR A 78 -13.09 -14.71 0.89
CA TYR A 78 -13.52 -15.99 1.46
C TYR A 78 -12.76 -17.21 0.92
N THR A 79 -11.98 -17.04 -0.14
CA THR A 79 -11.15 -18.12 -0.70
C THR A 79 -9.72 -18.11 -0.18
N ILE A 80 -9.39 -17.17 0.72
CA ILE A 80 -8.12 -17.16 1.45
C ILE A 80 -8.13 -18.36 2.44
N PRO A 81 -7.08 -19.20 2.47
CA PRO A 81 -7.03 -20.35 3.36
C PRO A 81 -7.22 -19.94 4.83
N SER A 82 -8.02 -20.72 5.57
CA SER A 82 -8.30 -20.49 7.00
C SER A 82 -7.07 -20.51 7.90
N THR A 83 -5.95 -21.05 7.41
CA THR A 83 -4.64 -20.97 8.09
C THR A 83 -4.07 -19.54 8.14
N VAL A 84 -4.65 -18.60 7.38
CA VAL A 84 -4.35 -17.18 7.47
C VAL A 84 -5.52 -16.49 8.16
N SER A 85 -5.43 -16.28 9.48
CA SER A 85 -6.42 -15.47 10.20
C SER A 85 -6.27 -14.00 9.83
N LEU A 86 -7.32 -13.40 9.25
CA LEU A 86 -7.38 -11.99 8.89
C LEU A 86 -8.10 -11.13 9.94
N GLU A 87 -8.44 -11.68 11.10
CA GLU A 87 -9.12 -10.94 12.18
C GLU A 87 -8.37 -9.68 12.60
N ARG A 88 -7.04 -9.75 12.64
CA ARG A 88 -6.19 -8.59 12.94
C ARG A 88 -6.28 -7.53 11.85
N VAL A 89 -6.31 -7.91 10.58
CA VAL A 89 -6.52 -6.95 9.47
C VAL A 89 -7.88 -6.28 9.61
N LEU A 90 -8.94 -7.04 9.91
CA LEU A 90 -10.28 -6.47 10.12
C LEU A 90 -10.33 -5.52 11.33
N TYR A 91 -9.66 -5.86 12.43
CA TYR A 91 -9.55 -4.99 13.59
C TYR A 91 -8.81 -3.68 13.26
N PHE A 92 -7.66 -3.77 12.59
CA PHE A 92 -6.86 -2.59 12.24
C PHE A 92 -7.43 -1.79 11.06
N TYR A 93 -8.25 -2.38 10.20
CA TYR A 93 -8.89 -1.71 9.07
C TYR A 93 -9.56 -0.40 9.49
N LYS A 94 -10.41 -0.45 10.52
CA LYS A 94 -11.10 0.73 11.05
C LYS A 94 -10.11 1.83 11.41
N PHE A 95 -9.03 1.48 12.12
CA PHE A 95 -8.06 2.46 12.60
C PHE A 95 -7.19 3.04 11.48
N ILE A 96 -6.89 2.24 10.44
CA ILE A 96 -6.19 2.73 9.24
C ILE A 96 -7.06 3.74 8.50
N ILE A 97 -8.35 3.44 8.31
CA ILE A 97 -9.30 4.37 7.67
C ILE A 97 -9.47 5.64 8.49
N GLU A 98 -9.69 5.53 9.80
CA GLU A 98 -9.78 6.67 10.71
C GLU A 98 -8.50 7.52 10.66
N TYR A 99 -7.32 6.89 10.64
CA TYR A 99 -6.06 7.59 10.53
C TYR A 99 -5.96 8.39 9.22
N ILE A 100 -6.37 7.81 8.08
CA ILE A 100 -6.39 8.51 6.79
C ILE A 100 -7.34 9.72 6.82
N ILE A 101 -8.53 9.55 7.37
CA ILE A 101 -9.56 10.60 7.40
C ILE A 101 -9.16 11.74 8.34
N TRP A 102 -8.67 11.42 9.54
CA TRP A 102 -8.42 12.42 10.58
C TRP A 102 -7.04 13.09 10.50
N ASN A 103 -6.13 12.61 9.64
CA ASN A 103 -4.76 13.13 9.53
C ASN A 103 -4.42 13.55 8.09
N GLU A 104 -5.38 14.17 7.38
CA GLU A 104 -5.32 14.49 5.95
C GLU A 104 -3.97 15.04 5.48
N TYR A 105 -3.43 16.05 6.16
CA TYR A 105 -2.15 16.67 5.80
C TYR A 105 -0.97 15.69 5.89
N GLU A 106 -0.90 14.91 6.98
CA GLU A 106 0.19 13.96 7.19
C GLU A 106 0.15 12.83 6.16
N VAL A 107 -1.04 12.29 5.89
CA VAL A 107 -1.20 11.18 4.94
C VAL A 107 -0.97 11.62 3.50
N GLU A 108 -1.42 12.81 3.10
CA GLU A 108 -1.11 13.37 1.78
C GLU A 108 0.40 13.58 1.61
N ARG A 109 1.07 14.14 2.62
CA ARG A 109 2.53 14.31 2.60
C ARG A 109 3.24 12.97 2.44
N ILE A 110 2.89 11.95 3.23
CA ILE A 110 3.47 10.61 3.13
C ILE A 110 3.24 10.03 1.73
N PHE A 111 2.01 10.09 1.23
CA PHE A 111 1.67 9.58 -0.10
C PHE A 111 2.48 10.26 -1.20
N ALA A 112 2.57 11.59 -1.20
CA ALA A 112 3.31 12.36 -2.18
C ALA A 112 4.82 12.05 -2.14
N THR A 113 5.41 12.00 -0.93
CA THR A 113 6.84 11.66 -0.76
C THR A 113 7.15 10.25 -1.24
N GLN A 114 6.30 9.27 -0.93
CA GLN A 114 6.47 7.91 -1.43
C GLN A 114 6.31 7.87 -2.96
N LYS A 115 5.29 8.54 -3.51
CA LYS A 115 5.05 8.59 -4.96
C LYS A 115 6.25 9.17 -5.71
N GLN A 116 6.85 10.26 -5.22
CA GLN A 116 8.06 10.85 -5.79
C GLN A 116 9.26 9.89 -5.78
N SER A 117 9.35 9.06 -4.75
CA SER A 117 10.43 8.06 -4.62
C SER A 117 10.24 6.86 -5.57
N PHE A 118 8.99 6.59 -5.99
CA PHE A 118 8.63 5.53 -6.93
C PHE A 118 8.60 5.98 -8.40
N THR A 119 8.46 7.28 -8.68
CA THR A 119 8.72 7.82 -10.01
C THR A 119 10.21 7.69 -10.32
N PRO A 120 10.62 6.90 -11.32
CA PRO A 120 11.98 6.97 -11.82
C PRO A 120 12.23 8.41 -12.22
N SER A 121 13.38 8.96 -11.84
CA SER A 121 13.82 10.26 -12.33
C SER A 121 13.93 10.22 -13.86
N GLU A 122 12.87 10.57 -14.59
CA GLU A 122 12.85 10.84 -16.04
C GLU A 122 13.57 12.17 -16.38
N LEU A 123 14.64 12.50 -15.65
CA LEU A 123 15.42 13.72 -15.84
C LEU A 123 16.92 13.44 -15.73
N LYS A 124 17.45 12.53 -16.57
CA LYS A 124 18.88 12.52 -17.01
C LYS A 124 19.07 11.85 -18.38
N SER A 125 18.21 12.08 -19.36
CA SER A 125 18.46 11.62 -20.75
C SER A 125 18.24 12.68 -21.82
N ASP A 126 18.44 13.96 -21.50
CA ASP A 126 18.60 14.98 -22.53
C ASP A 126 19.80 15.89 -22.20
N GLY A 127 20.81 15.88 -23.09
CA GLY A 127 21.79 16.95 -23.14
C GLY A 127 23.29 16.61 -23.10
N PHE A 128 23.77 15.59 -23.82
CA PHE A 128 25.15 15.61 -24.33
C PHE A 128 25.15 15.33 -25.84
N LYS A 129 24.72 16.34 -26.62
CA LYS A 129 25.08 16.42 -28.04
C LYS A 129 26.58 16.67 -28.11
N MET A 130 27.34 15.62 -28.37
CA MET A 130 28.75 15.70 -28.73
C MET A 130 28.84 16.52 -30.03
N LYS A 131 29.25 17.79 -29.91
CA LYS A 131 29.65 18.61 -31.07
C LYS A 131 30.83 17.88 -31.74
N LYS A 132 30.58 17.23 -32.88
CA LYS A 132 31.65 16.86 -33.80
C LYS A 132 32.34 18.15 -34.24
N ARG A 133 33.61 18.31 -33.84
CA ARG A 133 34.53 19.23 -34.50
C ARG A 133 34.82 18.68 -35.88
N VAL A 134 34.50 19.44 -36.91
CA VAL A 134 35.14 19.41 -38.23
C VAL A 134 35.44 20.86 -38.57
#